data_AF-A0A7Y3HDA9-F1
#
_entry.id   AF-A0A7Y3HDA9-F1
#
_cell.length_a   1.000
_cell.length_b   1.000
_cell.length_c   1.000
_cell.angle_alpha   90.00
_cell.angle_beta   90.00
_cell.angle_gamma   90.00
#
_symmetry.space_group_name_H-M   'P 1'
#
loop_
_entity.id
_entity.type
_entity.pdbx_description
1 polymer ?
#
loop_
_entity_poly.entity_id
_entity_poly.type
_entity_poly.pdbx_seq_one_letter_code
_entity_poly.pdbx_strand_id
1 'polypeptide(L)'
;VLDLGIQTPQTSLLVPGATERVITVGAVRYDDLGTIEPFSSRGPTADGRVKPDLVGPDGVSTATYTGGFTGTSASSPFVAGLAALYLSMNPAMTPIDVRRELGQLADGAGKNNTFGWGYSRLGEPGGERVAFQDPGTGMWTLRRPDGTDSAYYYGLPSDDPMMCDWNGDGVDTPGLYRRTDGYMYLRDTNDFGVADVEFYYGIPEDLPVCGDWDGDGVDTVGIFRPGLARFFLSNANAEGPADEVFYFGTFGDLPFAGDWDGDGIDTVGLYRPSNGFVYITNENTTKFADVESFYGVSGDRFVVGDWDGDGDDTFGIFRPSESMFYLANEIGQLVANQVLEFGSATSMPVAGTFE
;
A
#
# COMPACT_ATOMS: atom_id res chain seq x y z
N VAL A 1 -12.85 -36.11 -23.35
CA VAL A 1 -12.45 -35.82 -24.74
C VAL A 1 -10.95 -35.67 -24.71
N LEU A 2 -10.20 -36.39 -25.55
CA LEU A 2 -8.75 -36.21 -25.66
C LEU A 2 -8.48 -34.79 -26.16
N ASP A 3 -7.89 -33.96 -25.31
CA ASP A 3 -7.34 -32.68 -25.73
C ASP A 3 -6.08 -32.97 -26.57
N LEU A 4 -6.18 -32.76 -27.88
CA LEU A 4 -5.10 -33.02 -28.83
C LEU A 4 -4.02 -31.93 -28.80
N GLY A 5 -4.09 -30.95 -27.88
CA GLY A 5 -3.01 -30.00 -27.62
C GLY A 5 -2.64 -29.15 -28.83
N ILE A 6 -3.56 -28.96 -29.79
CA ILE A 6 -3.33 -28.09 -30.95
C ILE A 6 -3.42 -26.65 -30.46
N GLN A 7 -2.27 -26.11 -30.09
CA GLN A 7 -2.13 -24.71 -29.74
C GLN A 7 -1.97 -23.88 -31.01
N THR A 8 -2.58 -22.69 -31.00
CA THR A 8 -2.38 -21.69 -32.05
C THR A 8 -0.89 -21.39 -32.19
N PRO A 9 -0.33 -21.42 -33.41
CA PRO A 9 1.11 -21.26 -33.61
C PRO A 9 1.60 -19.87 -33.18
N GLN A 10 2.92 -19.74 -32.94
CA GLN A 10 3.56 -18.44 -32.76
C GLN A 10 3.35 -17.57 -34.01
N THR A 11 3.45 -16.24 -33.86
CA THR A 11 3.24 -15.24 -34.92
C THR A 11 1.82 -15.23 -35.52
N SER A 12 0.81 -15.65 -34.74
CA SER A 12 -0.59 -15.71 -35.19
C SER A 12 -1.38 -14.42 -34.93
N LEU A 13 -0.78 -13.43 -34.26
CA LEU A 13 -1.43 -12.16 -33.97
C LEU A 13 -1.68 -11.34 -35.23
N LEU A 14 -2.92 -10.86 -35.37
CA LEU A 14 -3.36 -10.04 -36.50
C LEU A 14 -3.56 -8.57 -36.09
N VAL A 15 -3.58 -7.70 -37.09
CA VAL A 15 -4.02 -6.30 -36.93
C VAL A 15 -5.52 -6.28 -36.60
N PRO A 16 -6.01 -5.44 -35.66
CA PRO A 16 -5.28 -4.37 -34.95
C PRO A 16 -4.49 -4.82 -33.71
N GLY A 17 -4.65 -6.05 -33.23
CA GLY A 17 -3.96 -6.57 -32.04
C GLY A 17 -2.43 -6.62 -32.13
N ALA A 18 -1.86 -6.60 -33.34
CA ALA A 18 -0.42 -6.48 -33.53
C ALA A 18 0.13 -5.04 -33.39
N THR A 19 -0.73 -4.02 -33.31
CA THR A 19 -0.27 -2.61 -33.26
C THR A 19 0.37 -2.27 -31.91
N GLU A 20 1.27 -1.29 -31.91
CA GLU A 20 2.04 -0.91 -30.72
C GLU A 20 1.18 -0.25 -29.64
N ARG A 21 0.20 0.56 -30.02
CA ARG A 21 -0.52 1.45 -29.10
C ARG A 21 -1.80 0.86 -28.50
N VAL A 22 -2.16 -0.36 -28.84
CA VAL A 22 -3.33 -1.04 -28.23
C VAL A 22 -2.86 -1.99 -27.12
N ILE A 23 -3.70 -2.17 -26.11
CA ILE A 23 -3.57 -3.27 -25.15
C ILE A 23 -4.14 -4.52 -25.83
N THR A 24 -3.27 -5.48 -26.12
CA THR A 24 -3.65 -6.74 -26.77
C THR A 24 -3.88 -7.81 -25.72
N VAL A 25 -5.03 -8.50 -25.77
CA VAL A 25 -5.45 -9.42 -24.72
C VAL A 25 -5.56 -10.84 -25.27
N GLY A 26 -4.81 -11.77 -24.68
CA GLY A 26 -4.97 -13.22 -24.88
C GLY A 26 -5.99 -13.82 -23.91
N ALA A 27 -6.28 -15.11 -24.07
CA ALA A 27 -7.29 -15.82 -23.28
C ALA A 27 -6.67 -16.94 -22.43
N VAL A 28 -7.04 -17.00 -21.16
CA VAL A 28 -6.77 -18.10 -20.22
C VAL A 28 -8.07 -18.72 -19.72
N ARG A 29 -8.00 -19.97 -19.27
CA ARG A 29 -9.17 -20.71 -18.76
C ARG A 29 -9.67 -20.07 -17.46
N TYR A 30 -10.97 -19.75 -17.35
CA TYR A 30 -11.48 -19.06 -16.14
C TYR A 30 -11.29 -19.83 -14.83
N ASP A 31 -11.29 -21.16 -14.88
CA ASP A 31 -11.12 -22.05 -13.71
C ASP A 31 -9.65 -22.42 -13.46
N ASP A 32 -8.71 -21.91 -14.27
CA ASP A 32 -7.27 -22.10 -14.14
C ASP A 32 -6.52 -21.04 -14.96
N LEU A 33 -6.30 -19.89 -14.32
CA LEU A 33 -5.72 -18.70 -14.93
C LEU A 33 -4.25 -18.88 -15.38
N GLY A 34 -3.59 -19.95 -14.94
CA GLY A 34 -2.26 -20.34 -15.41
C GLY A 34 -2.26 -21.08 -16.76
N THR A 35 -3.43 -21.50 -17.24
CA THR A 35 -3.57 -22.27 -18.48
C THR A 35 -4.06 -21.39 -19.62
N ILE A 36 -3.20 -21.17 -20.62
CA ILE A 36 -3.55 -20.46 -21.86
C ILE A 36 -4.55 -21.27 -22.69
N GLU A 37 -5.56 -20.61 -23.23
CA GLU A 37 -6.52 -21.24 -24.14
C GLU A 37 -5.85 -21.66 -25.46
N PRO A 38 -6.12 -22.85 -26.01
CA PRO A 38 -5.48 -23.34 -27.23
C PRO A 38 -5.68 -22.42 -28.45
N PHE A 39 -6.81 -21.70 -28.51
CA PHE A 39 -7.13 -20.75 -29.58
C PHE A 39 -6.51 -19.36 -29.37
N SER A 40 -5.92 -19.07 -28.21
CA SER A 40 -5.34 -17.76 -27.90
C SER A 40 -4.17 -17.47 -28.84
N SER A 41 -4.23 -16.32 -29.53
CA SER A 41 -3.19 -15.92 -30.48
C SER A 41 -1.90 -15.53 -29.78
N ARG A 42 -0.77 -15.82 -30.44
CA ARG A 42 0.57 -15.68 -29.87
C ARG A 42 1.44 -14.75 -30.69
N GLY A 43 2.31 -14.04 -29.99
CA GLY A 43 3.40 -13.31 -30.60
C GLY A 43 4.54 -14.20 -31.09
N PRO A 44 5.67 -13.60 -31.46
CA PRO A 44 5.84 -12.15 -31.58
C PRO A 44 4.99 -11.59 -32.73
N THR A 45 4.88 -10.26 -32.77
CA THR A 45 4.40 -9.55 -33.96
C THR A 45 5.37 -9.72 -35.14
N ALA A 46 4.96 -9.37 -36.36
CA ALA A 46 5.80 -9.49 -37.56
C ALA A 46 7.12 -8.71 -37.48
N ASP A 47 7.16 -7.64 -36.69
CA ASP A 47 8.34 -6.80 -36.42
C ASP A 47 9.06 -7.18 -35.10
N GLY A 48 8.72 -8.31 -34.49
CA GLY A 48 9.46 -8.90 -33.37
C GLY A 48 9.04 -8.41 -31.97
N ARG A 49 8.08 -7.49 -31.84
CA ARG A 49 7.57 -7.05 -30.53
C ARG A 49 6.81 -8.18 -29.83
N VAL A 50 6.98 -8.26 -28.50
CA VAL A 50 6.28 -9.21 -27.64
C VAL A 50 4.80 -8.81 -27.48
N LYS A 51 3.92 -9.75 -27.83
CA LYS A 51 2.46 -9.65 -27.69
C LYS A 51 1.87 -11.05 -27.39
N PRO A 52 0.68 -11.19 -26.78
CA PRO A 52 -0.21 -10.13 -26.27
C PRO A 52 0.44 -9.30 -25.15
N ASP A 53 -0.19 -8.21 -24.73
CA ASP A 53 0.30 -7.46 -23.55
C ASP A 53 -0.14 -8.15 -22.26
N LEU A 54 -1.37 -8.65 -22.22
CA LEU A 54 -2.00 -9.27 -21.05
C LEU A 54 -2.83 -10.48 -21.47
N VAL A 55 -3.27 -11.28 -20.51
CA VAL A 55 -4.33 -12.27 -20.70
C VAL A 55 -5.50 -12.00 -19.76
N GLY A 56 -6.71 -12.36 -20.18
CA GLY A 56 -7.92 -12.32 -19.36
C GLY A 56 -8.67 -13.65 -19.39
N PRO A 57 -9.67 -13.84 -18.52
CA PRO A 57 -10.40 -15.08 -18.42
C PRO A 57 -11.29 -15.32 -19.63
N ASP A 58 -11.48 -16.58 -19.98
CA ASP A 58 -12.37 -17.07 -21.03
C ASP A 58 -13.47 -17.97 -20.49
N GLY A 59 -14.59 -18.10 -21.20
CA GLY A 59 -15.67 -19.01 -20.82
C GLY A 59 -16.53 -18.48 -19.67
N VAL A 60 -16.50 -17.16 -19.47
CA VAL A 60 -17.23 -16.47 -18.39
C VAL A 60 -18.72 -16.33 -18.70
N SER A 61 -19.56 -16.44 -17.68
CA SER A 61 -21.00 -16.18 -17.82
C SER A 61 -21.27 -14.68 -17.83
N THR A 62 -22.21 -14.25 -18.68
CA THR A 62 -22.69 -12.87 -18.75
C THR A 62 -24.22 -12.83 -18.67
N ALA A 63 -24.80 -11.64 -18.51
CA ALA A 63 -26.26 -11.47 -18.53
C ALA A 63 -26.92 -11.98 -19.83
N THR A 64 -26.17 -12.00 -20.95
CA THR A 64 -26.66 -12.48 -22.26
C THR A 64 -26.23 -13.91 -22.56
N TYR A 65 -25.05 -14.34 -22.10
CA TYR A 65 -24.50 -15.67 -22.30
C TYR A 65 -24.37 -16.41 -20.98
N THR A 66 -25.44 -17.11 -20.58
CA THR A 66 -25.49 -17.87 -19.33
C THR A 66 -24.78 -19.23 -19.38
N GLY A 67 -24.40 -19.68 -20.58
CA GLY A 67 -23.66 -20.92 -20.83
C GLY A 67 -22.16 -20.73 -21.13
N GLY A 68 -21.61 -19.55 -20.84
CA GLY A 68 -20.23 -19.17 -21.13
C GLY A 68 -20.08 -18.38 -22.43
N PHE A 69 -19.40 -17.24 -22.36
CA PHE A 69 -18.91 -16.47 -23.49
C PHE A 69 -17.43 -16.78 -23.68
N THR A 70 -17.07 -17.32 -24.85
CA THR A 70 -15.72 -17.84 -25.13
C THR A 70 -14.97 -17.02 -26.20
N GLY A 71 -13.65 -17.19 -26.23
CA GLY A 71 -12.71 -16.49 -27.09
C GLY A 71 -11.96 -15.35 -26.38
N THR A 72 -10.88 -14.87 -27.00
CA THR A 72 -10.22 -13.61 -26.59
C THR A 72 -11.18 -12.40 -26.61
N SER A 73 -12.33 -12.53 -27.28
CA SER A 73 -13.46 -11.60 -27.24
C SER A 73 -14.13 -11.51 -25.87
N ALA A 74 -14.06 -12.56 -25.03
CA ALA A 74 -14.51 -12.55 -23.64
C ALA A 74 -13.45 -11.94 -22.71
N SER A 75 -12.18 -12.22 -22.98
CA SER A 75 -11.04 -11.72 -22.21
C SER A 75 -10.78 -10.23 -22.43
N SER A 76 -10.98 -9.72 -23.65
CA SER A 76 -10.74 -8.30 -24.00
C SER A 76 -11.58 -7.31 -23.18
N PRO A 77 -12.92 -7.45 -23.06
CA PRO A 77 -13.73 -6.54 -22.25
C PRO A 77 -13.44 -6.68 -20.75
N PHE A 78 -12.97 -7.84 -20.27
CA PHE A 78 -12.50 -7.98 -18.90
C PHE A 78 -11.32 -7.03 -18.61
N VAL A 79 -10.26 -7.09 -19.43
CA VAL A 79 -9.10 -6.20 -19.29
C VAL A 79 -9.47 -4.73 -19.55
N ALA A 80 -10.44 -4.46 -20.44
CA ALA A 80 -10.96 -3.11 -20.61
C ALA A 80 -11.65 -2.58 -19.35
N GLY A 81 -12.37 -3.44 -18.62
CA GLY A 81 -12.94 -3.12 -17.31
C GLY A 81 -11.86 -2.81 -16.27
N LEU A 82 -10.79 -3.62 -16.22
CA LEU A 82 -9.64 -3.33 -15.34
C LEU A 82 -8.99 -1.98 -15.68
N ALA A 83 -8.79 -1.70 -16.96
CA ALA A 83 -8.27 -0.41 -17.42
C ALA A 83 -9.18 0.77 -17.05
N ALA A 84 -10.49 0.58 -17.09
CA ALA A 84 -11.45 1.61 -16.69
C ALA A 84 -11.43 1.86 -15.18
N LEU A 85 -11.33 0.81 -14.35
CA LEU A 85 -11.17 0.94 -12.90
C LEU A 85 -9.86 1.65 -12.55
N TYR A 86 -8.76 1.26 -13.20
CA TYR A 86 -7.46 1.90 -12.97
C TYR A 86 -7.46 3.38 -13.38
N LEU A 87 -8.11 3.71 -14.50
CA LEU A 87 -8.28 5.09 -14.94
C LEU A 87 -9.24 5.90 -14.06
N SER A 88 -10.20 5.26 -13.37
CA SER A 88 -11.08 5.98 -12.43
C SER A 88 -10.36 6.37 -11.15
N MET A 89 -9.40 5.55 -10.69
CA MET A 89 -8.52 5.89 -9.56
C MET A 89 -7.49 6.95 -9.96
N ASN A 90 -7.03 6.93 -11.23
CA ASN A 90 -5.98 7.83 -11.71
C ASN A 90 -6.38 8.57 -13.01
N PRO A 91 -7.25 9.60 -12.95
CA PRO A 91 -7.84 10.22 -14.15
C PRO A 91 -6.85 10.91 -15.09
N ALA A 92 -5.65 11.27 -14.61
CA ALA A 92 -4.62 11.95 -15.38
C ALA A 92 -3.77 11.02 -16.26
N MET A 93 -3.86 9.70 -16.07
CA MET A 93 -3.00 8.74 -16.74
C MET A 93 -3.21 8.67 -18.26
N THR A 94 -2.10 8.47 -18.98
CA THR A 94 -2.19 8.22 -20.42
C THR A 94 -2.50 6.74 -20.69
N PRO A 95 -3.02 6.38 -21.88
CA PRO A 95 -3.22 4.97 -22.25
C PRO A 95 -1.93 4.11 -22.22
N ILE A 96 -0.75 4.73 -22.31
CA ILE A 96 0.53 4.03 -22.21
C ILE A 96 0.83 3.69 -20.74
N ASP A 97 0.53 4.60 -19.82
CA ASP A 97 0.70 4.39 -18.38
C ASP A 97 -0.23 3.28 -17.92
N VAL A 98 -1.53 3.35 -18.24
CA VAL A 98 -2.50 2.29 -17.90
C VAL A 98 -2.04 0.91 -18.37
N ARG A 99 -1.48 0.80 -19.58
CA ARG A 99 -0.94 -0.48 -20.08
C ARG A 99 0.28 -0.96 -19.30
N ARG A 100 1.17 -0.05 -18.91
CA ARG A 100 2.38 -0.35 -18.15
C ARG A 100 2.01 -0.86 -16.77
N GLU A 101 1.14 -0.14 -16.07
CA GLU A 101 0.72 -0.46 -14.70
C GLU A 101 -0.06 -1.78 -14.63
N LEU A 102 -1.05 -1.99 -15.52
CA LEU A 102 -1.74 -3.28 -15.61
C LEU A 102 -0.79 -4.45 -15.92
N GLY A 103 0.34 -4.17 -16.58
CA GLY A 103 1.41 -5.14 -16.85
C GLY A 103 2.27 -5.44 -15.63
N GLN A 104 2.59 -4.44 -14.80
CA GLN A 104 3.31 -4.63 -13.53
C GLN A 104 2.48 -5.41 -12.52
N LEU A 105 1.15 -5.22 -12.52
CA LEU A 105 0.20 -5.94 -11.67
C LEU A 105 -0.14 -7.36 -12.17
N ALA A 106 0.49 -7.84 -13.24
CA ALA A 106 0.18 -9.14 -13.82
C ALA A 106 1.03 -10.27 -13.20
N ASP A 107 0.40 -11.42 -12.99
CA ASP A 107 0.91 -12.56 -12.21
C ASP A 107 1.94 -13.44 -12.99
N GLY A 108 2.84 -12.82 -13.77
CA GLY A 108 3.73 -13.51 -14.71
C GLY A 108 5.22 -13.33 -14.42
N ALA A 109 6.03 -14.34 -14.77
CA ALA A 109 7.50 -14.31 -14.68
C ALA A 109 8.18 -13.39 -15.74
N GLY A 110 7.50 -12.33 -16.19
CA GLY A 110 7.93 -11.39 -17.21
C GLY A 110 7.23 -11.54 -18.58
N LYS A 111 7.31 -10.46 -19.37
CA LYS A 111 6.58 -10.32 -20.65
C LYS A 111 7.02 -11.36 -21.69
N ASN A 112 6.11 -12.22 -22.15
CA ASN A 112 6.40 -13.25 -23.17
C ASN A 112 5.35 -13.33 -24.29
N ASN A 113 5.65 -14.08 -25.35
CA ASN A 113 4.81 -14.17 -26.57
C ASN A 113 3.51 -14.99 -26.39
N THR A 114 3.26 -15.54 -25.21
CA THR A 114 2.08 -16.39 -24.94
C THR A 114 1.14 -15.70 -23.96
N PHE A 115 1.67 -15.25 -22.82
CA PHE A 115 0.90 -14.64 -21.74
C PHE A 115 1.02 -13.11 -21.72
N GLY A 116 1.89 -12.52 -22.53
CA GLY A 116 2.29 -11.13 -22.30
C GLY A 116 2.92 -11.02 -20.92
N TRP A 117 2.54 -9.99 -20.18
CA TRP A 117 2.89 -9.80 -18.78
C TRP A 117 2.21 -10.80 -17.84
N GLY A 118 1.15 -11.48 -18.27
CA GLY A 118 0.40 -12.42 -17.46
C GLY A 118 -1.07 -12.04 -17.32
N TYR A 119 -1.75 -12.75 -16.43
CA TYR A 119 -3.10 -12.41 -16.02
C TYR A 119 -3.03 -11.21 -15.09
N SER A 120 -3.58 -10.07 -15.52
CA SER A 120 -3.65 -8.87 -14.67
C SER A 120 -4.67 -9.13 -13.57
N ARG A 121 -4.20 -9.15 -12.33
CA ARG A 121 -5.05 -9.00 -11.17
C ARG A 121 -4.95 -7.53 -10.82
N LEU A 122 -6.06 -6.79 -10.90
CA LEU A 122 -6.19 -5.74 -9.90
C LEU A 122 -6.17 -6.54 -8.59
N GLY A 123 -5.08 -6.43 -7.83
CA GLY A 123 -5.14 -6.83 -6.43
C GLY A 123 -6.26 -6.05 -5.75
N GLU A 124 -6.46 -6.27 -4.46
CA GLU A 124 -6.85 -5.13 -3.64
C GLU A 124 -5.91 -3.99 -4.07
N PRO A 125 -6.44 -2.82 -4.49
CA PRO A 125 -5.62 -1.77 -5.08
C PRO A 125 -4.39 -1.51 -4.21
N GLY A 126 -3.32 -1.06 -4.87
CA GLY A 126 -1.94 -1.04 -4.37
C GLY A 126 -1.68 -0.11 -3.20
N GLY A 127 -2.66 0.08 -2.33
CA GLY A 127 -2.54 0.74 -1.06
C GLY A 127 -1.53 0.06 -0.14
N GLU A 128 -1.34 0.70 0.99
CA GLU A 128 -0.47 0.28 2.03
C GLU A 128 -0.90 -1.06 2.64
N ARG A 129 0.04 -1.64 3.38
CA ARG A 129 -0.12 -2.92 4.04
C ARG A 129 0.23 -2.78 5.50
N VAL A 130 -0.34 -3.67 6.31
CA VAL A 130 -0.01 -3.72 7.72
C VAL A 130 1.30 -4.47 7.95
N ALA A 131 2.06 -3.99 8.92
CA ALA A 131 3.21 -4.67 9.49
C ALA A 131 3.13 -4.60 11.02
N PHE A 132 4.00 -5.35 11.69
CA PHE A 132 4.21 -5.18 13.12
C PHE A 132 5.66 -5.35 13.52
N GLN A 133 6.01 -4.67 14.61
CA GLN A 133 7.25 -4.89 15.35
C GLN A 133 6.90 -5.52 16.71
N ASP A 134 7.63 -6.57 17.07
CA ASP A 134 7.56 -7.16 18.42
C ASP A 134 8.50 -6.38 19.35
N PRO A 135 7.97 -5.61 20.32
CA PRO A 135 8.79 -4.76 21.18
C PRO A 135 9.63 -5.55 22.18
N GLY A 136 9.39 -6.86 22.34
CA GLY A 136 10.20 -7.74 23.18
C GLY A 136 11.43 -8.30 22.46
N THR A 137 11.38 -8.44 21.13
CA THR A 137 12.41 -9.12 20.34
C THR A 137 13.05 -8.25 19.26
N GLY A 138 12.42 -7.15 18.87
CA GLY A 138 12.83 -6.34 17.70
C GLY A 138 12.54 -7.04 16.36
N MET A 139 11.66 -8.05 16.35
CA MET A 139 11.27 -8.75 15.13
C MET A 139 10.19 -7.96 14.39
N TRP A 140 10.44 -7.64 13.14
CA TRP A 140 9.49 -7.05 12.20
C TRP A 140 8.87 -8.15 11.35
N THR A 141 7.58 -8.05 11.10
CA THR A 141 6.88 -8.92 10.13
C THR A 141 5.97 -8.07 9.25
N LEU A 142 6.15 -8.16 7.94
CA LEU A 142 5.51 -7.31 6.94
C LEU A 142 4.63 -8.18 6.07
N ARG A 143 3.35 -7.81 5.92
CA ARG A 143 2.40 -8.51 5.06
C ARG A 143 2.60 -8.06 3.61
N ARG A 144 2.92 -9.01 2.73
CA ARG A 144 3.04 -8.79 1.29
C ARG A 144 1.70 -8.74 0.58
N PRO A 145 1.63 -8.13 -0.62
CA PRO A 145 0.41 -8.11 -1.43
C PRO A 145 -0.15 -9.49 -1.78
N ASP A 146 0.69 -10.52 -1.87
CA ASP A 146 0.29 -11.90 -2.16
C ASP A 146 -0.24 -12.67 -0.92
N GLY A 147 -0.32 -12.00 0.24
CA GLY A 147 -0.75 -12.58 1.50
C GLY A 147 0.35 -13.31 2.28
N THR A 148 1.56 -13.40 1.74
CA THR A 148 2.72 -13.96 2.45
C THR A 148 3.35 -12.95 3.39
N ASP A 149 4.16 -13.43 4.33
CA ASP A 149 4.84 -12.59 5.31
C ASP A 149 6.35 -12.61 5.06
N SER A 150 6.98 -11.44 5.14
CA SER A 150 8.43 -11.32 5.27
C SER A 150 8.79 -10.92 6.71
N ALA A 151 9.97 -11.31 7.19
CA ALA A 151 10.36 -11.00 8.56
C ALA A 151 11.87 -10.82 8.72
N TYR A 152 12.26 -9.89 9.58
CA TYR A 152 13.64 -9.57 9.90
C TYR A 152 13.76 -8.97 11.30
N TYR A 153 14.99 -8.83 11.79
CA TYR A 153 15.27 -8.20 13.09
C TYR A 153 15.88 -6.82 12.88
N TYR A 154 15.34 -5.82 13.56
CA TYR A 154 15.89 -4.47 13.61
C TYR A 154 15.42 -3.75 14.89
N GLY A 155 16.35 -3.05 15.54
CA GLY A 155 16.09 -2.33 16.78
C GLY A 155 16.38 -3.10 18.06
N LEU A 156 16.18 -2.40 19.17
CA LEU A 156 16.25 -2.96 20.51
C LEU A 156 14.86 -3.06 21.13
N PRO A 157 14.69 -3.91 22.17
CA PRO A 157 13.43 -3.96 22.90
C PRO A 157 13.05 -2.58 23.46
N SER A 158 11.77 -2.24 23.36
CA SER A 158 11.18 -0.93 23.77
C SER A 158 11.56 0.28 22.91
N ASP A 159 12.23 0.12 21.77
CA ASP A 159 12.25 1.18 20.76
C ASP A 159 10.85 1.33 20.15
N ASP A 160 10.39 2.56 19.94
CA ASP A 160 9.09 2.86 19.33
C ASP A 160 9.23 2.80 17.79
N PRO A 161 8.48 1.93 17.10
CA PRO A 161 8.60 1.76 15.65
C PRO A 161 7.79 2.81 14.89
N MET A 162 8.32 3.15 13.71
CA MET A 162 7.65 3.90 12.66
C MET A 162 8.08 3.32 11.31
N MET A 163 7.34 3.62 10.26
CA MET A 163 7.58 3.09 8.91
C MET A 163 7.19 4.19 7.94
N CYS A 164 8.15 4.64 7.13
CA CYS A 164 8.01 5.79 6.23
C CYS A 164 9.08 5.74 5.13
N ASP A 165 8.90 6.49 4.06
CA ASP A 165 9.79 6.60 2.91
C ASP A 165 10.87 7.68 3.14
N TRP A 166 11.90 7.31 3.88
CA TRP A 166 12.98 8.25 4.26
C TRP A 166 13.80 8.79 3.07
N ASN A 167 13.67 8.18 1.88
CA ASN A 167 14.55 8.44 0.75
C ASN A 167 13.81 8.89 -0.54
N GLY A 168 12.48 8.85 -0.54
CA GLY A 168 11.61 9.28 -1.64
C GLY A 168 11.51 8.29 -2.80
N ASP A 169 11.69 6.99 -2.58
CA ASP A 169 11.57 5.95 -3.61
C ASP A 169 10.20 5.27 -3.67
N GLY A 170 9.27 5.67 -2.80
CA GLY A 170 7.93 5.14 -2.64
C GLY A 170 7.86 3.86 -1.80
N VAL A 171 8.96 3.45 -1.16
CA VAL A 171 9.01 2.28 -0.28
C VAL A 171 9.23 2.70 1.16
N ASP A 172 8.22 2.45 1.98
CA ASP A 172 8.32 2.64 3.42
C ASP A 172 9.26 1.64 4.03
N THR A 173 10.12 2.15 4.91
CA THR A 173 11.21 1.41 5.53
C THR A 173 11.33 1.75 7.02
N PRO A 174 12.01 0.92 7.83
CA PRO A 174 11.86 0.99 9.28
C PRO A 174 12.59 2.18 9.90
N GLY A 175 11.85 2.95 10.70
CA GLY A 175 12.38 3.91 11.66
C GLY A 175 12.15 3.44 13.10
N LEU A 176 13.04 3.86 13.99
CA LEU A 176 12.91 3.59 15.43
C LEU A 176 13.24 4.84 16.23
N TYR A 177 12.43 5.13 17.25
CA TYR A 177 12.75 6.11 18.27
C TYR A 177 13.06 5.45 19.60
N ARG A 178 14.24 5.75 20.14
CA ARG A 178 14.65 5.23 21.43
C ARG A 178 14.27 6.21 22.54
N ARG A 179 13.17 5.92 23.23
CA ARG A 179 12.64 6.78 24.32
C ARG A 179 13.60 6.98 25.50
N THR A 180 14.66 6.18 25.63
CA THR A 180 15.58 6.29 26.77
C THR A 180 16.66 7.37 26.58
N ASP A 181 16.98 7.72 25.33
CA ASP A 181 18.03 8.69 25.00
C ASP A 181 17.60 9.76 23.97
N GLY A 182 16.48 9.57 23.26
CA GLY A 182 15.93 10.51 22.29
C GLY A 182 16.55 10.40 20.89
N TYR A 183 17.13 9.24 20.56
CA TYR A 183 17.72 8.98 19.24
C TYR A 183 16.70 8.38 18.26
N MET A 184 16.81 8.83 17.00
CA MET A 184 16.22 8.23 15.82
C MET A 184 17.21 7.27 15.16
N TYR A 185 16.71 6.14 14.67
CA TYR A 185 17.48 5.12 13.94
C TYR A 185 16.69 4.72 12.69
N LEU A 186 17.08 5.24 11.53
CA LEU A 186 16.37 5.03 10.26
C LEU A 186 17.14 4.05 9.37
N ARG A 187 16.39 3.27 8.59
CA ARG A 187 16.93 2.38 7.56
C ARG A 187 16.25 2.64 6.24
N ASP A 188 16.98 2.50 5.15
CA ASP A 188 16.46 2.61 3.79
C ASP A 188 16.13 1.23 3.17
N THR A 189 16.11 0.17 3.99
CA THR A 189 15.81 -1.20 3.52
C THR A 189 15.02 -2.04 4.52
N ASN A 190 14.08 -2.82 3.99
CA ASN A 190 13.25 -3.81 4.70
C ASN A 190 13.99 -5.15 4.94
N ASP A 191 15.14 -5.08 5.59
CA ASP A 191 15.94 -6.26 5.98
C ASP A 191 16.66 -6.06 7.33
N PHE A 192 17.44 -7.07 7.73
CA PHE A 192 18.19 -7.03 8.99
C PHE A 192 19.44 -6.15 8.87
N GLY A 193 19.84 -5.51 9.97
CA GLY A 193 21.12 -4.81 10.06
C GLY A 193 21.14 -3.68 11.09
N VAL A 194 21.98 -2.68 10.84
CA VAL A 194 22.12 -1.46 11.64
C VAL A 194 21.46 -0.27 10.94
N ALA A 195 21.23 0.84 11.64
CA ALA A 195 20.69 2.04 11.03
C ALA A 195 21.61 2.57 9.91
N ASP A 196 21.02 3.07 8.83
CA ASP A 196 21.73 3.83 7.79
C ASP A 196 21.97 5.26 8.25
N VAL A 197 21.01 5.82 8.99
CA VAL A 197 21.05 7.16 9.57
C VAL A 197 20.66 7.11 11.04
N GLU A 198 21.50 7.68 11.91
CA GLU A 198 21.22 7.83 13.34
C GLU A 198 21.51 9.26 13.80
N PHE A 199 20.57 9.86 14.53
CA PHE A 199 20.72 11.22 15.04
C PHE A 199 19.80 11.48 16.22
N TYR A 200 20.09 12.54 16.95
CA TYR A 200 19.28 12.98 18.09
C TYR A 200 18.16 13.90 17.61
N TYR A 201 16.91 13.58 17.98
CA TYR A 201 15.75 14.44 17.70
C TYR A 201 14.61 14.15 18.68
N GLY A 202 14.53 14.94 19.75
CA GLY A 202 13.53 14.78 20.81
C GLY A 202 14.15 14.59 22.19
N ILE A 203 13.35 14.34 23.21
CA ILE A 203 13.81 14.00 24.56
C ILE A 203 13.12 12.72 25.05
N PRO A 204 13.64 12.07 26.11
CA PRO A 204 12.95 10.91 26.68
C PRO A 204 11.47 11.18 26.94
N GLU A 205 10.64 10.18 26.62
CA GLU A 205 9.16 10.21 26.66
C GLU A 205 8.44 10.99 25.56
N ASP A 206 9.14 11.65 24.63
CA ASP A 206 8.49 12.06 23.37
C ASP A 206 7.99 10.81 22.60
N LEU A 207 7.02 11.00 21.72
CA LEU A 207 6.44 9.97 20.86
C LEU A 207 6.79 10.29 19.40
N PRO A 208 7.30 9.31 18.62
CA PRO A 208 7.66 9.57 17.23
C PRO A 208 6.43 9.67 16.33
N VAL A 209 6.63 10.35 15.21
CA VAL A 209 5.75 10.36 14.03
C VAL A 209 6.63 10.63 12.80
N CYS A 210 6.20 10.23 11.62
CA CYS A 210 6.88 10.56 10.36
C CYS A 210 5.85 10.81 9.26
N GLY A 211 6.26 11.53 8.22
CA GLY A 211 5.47 11.88 7.05
C GLY A 211 6.15 12.97 6.20
N ASP A 212 5.61 13.22 5.02
CA ASP A 212 6.01 14.27 4.08
C ASP A 212 5.34 15.61 4.45
N TRP A 213 5.97 16.35 5.36
CA TRP A 213 5.40 17.60 5.88
C TRP A 213 5.38 18.75 4.87
N ASP A 214 6.17 18.70 3.79
CA ASP A 214 6.32 19.80 2.84
C ASP A 214 6.03 19.45 1.36
N GLY A 215 5.59 18.22 1.11
CA GLY A 215 5.10 17.75 -0.18
C GLY A 215 6.22 17.52 -1.20
N ASP A 216 7.44 17.20 -0.73
CA ASP A 216 8.59 16.95 -1.60
C ASP A 216 8.75 15.48 -2.02
N GLY A 217 7.91 14.60 -1.46
CA GLY A 217 7.88 13.16 -1.66
C GLY A 217 8.85 12.40 -0.79
N VAL A 218 9.46 13.02 0.24
CA VAL A 218 10.35 12.36 1.21
C VAL A 218 9.79 12.48 2.61
N ASP A 219 9.57 11.35 3.27
CA ASP A 219 9.12 11.36 4.65
C ASP A 219 10.24 11.75 5.61
N THR A 220 9.87 12.56 6.59
CA THR A 220 10.80 13.10 7.56
C THR A 220 10.29 13.00 8.98
N VAL A 221 11.22 12.99 9.93
CA VAL A 221 10.88 12.73 11.33
C VAL A 221 10.12 13.89 12.01
N GLY A 222 9.20 13.52 12.89
CA GLY A 222 8.54 14.39 13.84
C GLY A 222 8.51 13.77 15.23
N ILE A 223 8.29 14.62 16.24
CA ILE A 223 7.95 14.14 17.58
C ILE A 223 6.72 14.88 18.14
N PHE A 224 5.93 14.16 18.93
CA PHE A 224 4.92 14.72 19.80
C PHE A 224 5.40 14.68 21.24
N ARG A 225 5.32 15.80 21.94
CA ARG A 225 5.65 15.91 23.37
C ARG A 225 4.37 15.91 24.21
N PRO A 226 3.97 14.78 24.82
CA PRO A 226 2.67 14.67 25.50
C PRO A 226 2.51 15.64 26.68
N GLY A 227 3.61 15.93 27.38
CA GLY A 227 3.61 16.86 28.51
C GLY A 227 3.29 18.32 28.15
N LEU A 228 3.40 18.69 26.87
CA LEU A 228 3.11 20.03 26.35
C LEU A 228 1.99 20.05 25.30
N ALA A 229 1.47 18.89 24.90
CA ALA A 229 0.54 18.73 23.76
C ALA A 229 1.04 19.48 22.52
N ARG A 230 2.27 19.20 22.12
CA ARG A 230 2.98 19.97 21.10
C ARG A 230 3.74 19.06 20.14
N PHE A 231 3.59 19.32 18.85
CA PHE A 231 4.35 18.71 17.77
C PHE A 231 5.61 19.51 17.44
N PHE A 232 6.64 18.79 16.98
CA PHE A 232 7.91 19.30 16.50
C PHE A 232 8.27 18.51 15.24
N LEU A 233 7.98 19.06 14.07
CA LEU A 233 8.20 18.42 12.76
C LEU A 233 9.46 18.99 12.12
N SER A 234 10.22 18.15 11.43
CA SER A 234 11.49 18.50 10.78
C SER A 234 11.42 18.06 9.33
N ASN A 235 11.79 18.91 8.38
CA ASN A 235 11.84 18.56 6.95
C ASN A 235 13.23 17.97 6.60
N ALA A 236 13.84 17.29 7.57
CA ALA A 236 15.16 16.69 7.43
C ALA A 236 15.33 15.50 8.37
N ASN A 237 15.88 14.42 7.82
CA ASN A 237 16.33 13.24 8.56
C ASN A 237 17.75 13.43 9.11
N ALA A 238 17.94 14.49 9.90
CA ALA A 238 19.22 14.87 10.50
C ALA A 238 19.05 15.65 11.82
N GLU A 239 20.12 15.77 12.60
CA GLU A 239 20.11 16.62 13.81
C GLU A 239 19.88 18.08 13.44
N GLY A 240 18.89 18.70 14.07
CA GLY A 240 18.51 20.08 13.80
C GLY A 240 17.34 20.55 14.67
N PRO A 241 17.03 21.86 14.64
CA PRO A 241 15.76 22.34 15.17
C PRO A 241 14.59 21.82 14.31
N ALA A 242 13.41 21.74 14.92
CA ALA A 242 12.16 21.55 14.19
C ALA A 242 11.87 22.76 13.28
N ASP A 243 11.39 22.49 12.07
CA ASP A 243 10.89 23.49 11.13
C ASP A 243 9.49 23.97 11.56
N GLU A 244 8.66 23.05 12.05
CA GLU A 244 7.30 23.35 12.51
C GLU A 244 7.10 22.97 13.97
N VAL A 245 6.53 23.90 14.74
CA VAL A 245 6.26 23.72 16.17
C VAL A 245 4.91 24.31 16.53
N PHE A 246 3.95 23.45 16.88
CA PHE A 246 2.57 23.88 17.14
C PHE A 246 1.87 23.01 18.19
N TYR A 247 0.80 23.54 18.77
CA TYR A 247 -0.02 22.80 19.73
C TYR A 247 -1.16 22.09 19.03
N PHE A 248 -1.35 20.83 19.38
CA PHE A 248 -2.49 20.04 18.94
C PHE A 248 -2.79 18.95 19.97
N GLY A 249 -4.07 18.77 20.30
CA GLY A 249 -4.53 17.76 21.24
C GLY A 249 -4.34 18.03 22.72
N THR A 250 -4.29 16.94 23.48
CA THR A 250 -4.28 16.95 24.95
C THR A 250 -3.40 15.84 25.52
N PHE A 251 -3.25 15.82 26.85
CA PHE A 251 -2.47 14.79 27.53
C PHE A 251 -3.08 13.38 27.37
N GLY A 252 -2.25 12.43 26.97
CA GLY A 252 -2.63 11.01 26.80
C GLY A 252 -3.09 10.65 25.39
N ASP A 253 -3.11 11.62 24.47
CA ASP A 253 -3.31 11.36 23.04
C ASP A 253 -2.01 10.78 22.43
N LEU A 254 -2.15 9.90 21.43
CA LEU A 254 -1.06 9.25 20.70
C LEU A 254 -0.98 9.82 19.28
N PRO A 255 0.20 10.24 18.80
CA PRO A 255 0.35 10.85 17.48
C PRO A 255 0.30 9.80 16.37
N PHE A 256 -0.09 10.26 15.20
CA PHE A 256 0.08 9.61 13.90
C PHE A 256 0.10 10.70 12.82
N ALA A 257 0.38 10.34 11.58
CA ALA A 257 0.32 11.22 10.42
C ALA A 257 -0.20 10.47 9.19
N GLY A 258 -0.53 11.22 8.15
CA GLY A 258 -1.03 10.78 6.86
C GLY A 258 -1.64 11.94 6.07
N ASP A 259 -1.93 11.72 4.80
CA ASP A 259 -2.58 12.64 3.87
C ASP A 259 -4.09 12.36 3.81
N TRP A 260 -4.86 13.07 4.65
CA TRP A 260 -6.30 12.81 4.78
C TRP A 260 -7.16 13.42 3.67
N ASP A 261 -6.60 14.29 2.81
CA ASP A 261 -7.35 15.00 1.77
C ASP A 261 -6.76 14.91 0.35
N GLY A 262 -5.73 14.08 0.18
CA GLY A 262 -5.17 13.65 -1.09
C GLY A 262 -4.38 14.75 -1.80
N ASP A 263 -3.84 15.71 -1.04
CA ASP A 263 -3.09 16.83 -1.59
C ASP A 263 -1.58 16.57 -1.73
N GLY A 264 -1.12 15.42 -1.23
CA GLY A 264 0.25 14.94 -1.21
C GLY A 264 1.10 15.49 -0.06
N ILE A 265 0.47 16.07 0.97
CA ILE A 265 1.16 16.58 2.16
C ILE A 265 0.61 15.86 3.40
N ASP A 266 1.51 15.27 4.17
CA ASP A 266 1.14 14.65 5.43
C ASP A 266 0.86 15.68 6.51
N THR A 267 -0.19 15.41 7.26
CA THR A 267 -0.55 16.22 8.42
C THR A 267 -0.83 15.38 9.64
N VAL A 268 -0.67 15.99 10.81
CA VAL A 268 -0.72 15.22 12.06
C VAL A 268 -2.15 14.89 12.49
N GLY A 269 -2.27 13.74 13.15
CA GLY A 269 -3.46 13.34 13.87
C GLY A 269 -3.15 12.80 15.26
N LEU A 270 -4.21 12.59 16.04
CA LEU A 270 -4.15 12.12 17.41
C LEU A 270 -5.25 11.11 17.70
N TYR A 271 -4.85 9.95 18.20
CA TYR A 271 -5.75 8.94 18.73
C TYR A 271 -5.83 9.07 20.24
N ARG A 272 -7.04 9.08 20.80
CA ARG A 272 -7.28 9.12 22.23
C ARG A 272 -7.71 7.74 22.74
N PRO A 273 -6.80 6.96 23.36
CA PRO A 273 -7.12 5.60 23.79
C PRO A 273 -8.18 5.52 24.89
N SER A 274 -8.36 6.60 25.66
CA SER A 274 -9.31 6.64 26.78
C SER A 274 -10.78 6.60 26.35
N ASN A 275 -11.09 6.97 25.10
CA ASN A 275 -12.46 7.01 24.58
C ASN A 275 -12.60 6.59 23.11
N GLY A 276 -11.50 6.30 22.40
CA GLY A 276 -11.50 5.85 21.01
C GLY A 276 -11.70 6.96 19.98
N PHE A 277 -11.64 8.22 20.39
CA PHE A 277 -11.75 9.35 19.45
C PHE A 277 -10.45 9.59 18.70
N VAL A 278 -10.60 10.06 17.48
CA VAL A 278 -9.55 10.41 16.53
C VAL A 278 -9.73 11.87 16.14
N TYR A 279 -8.63 12.62 16.15
CA TYR A 279 -8.59 14.04 15.81
C TYR A 279 -7.55 14.25 14.72
N ILE A 280 -7.93 14.76 13.56
CA ILE A 280 -7.00 15.07 12.47
C ILE A 280 -7.11 16.54 12.06
N THR A 281 -6.07 17.06 11.44
CA THR A 281 -6.06 18.39 10.85
C THR A 281 -5.42 18.34 9.48
N ASN A 282 -5.82 19.21 8.56
CA ASN A 282 -5.22 19.32 7.22
C ASN A 282 -4.21 20.48 7.17
N GLU A 283 -3.79 21.00 8.34
CA GLU A 283 -2.79 22.06 8.43
C GLU A 283 -1.98 21.91 9.73
N ASN A 284 -0.66 21.77 9.63
CA ASN A 284 0.27 21.60 10.76
C ASN A 284 0.50 22.92 11.55
N THR A 285 -0.59 23.49 12.07
CA THR A 285 -0.58 24.76 12.82
C THR A 285 -1.34 24.64 14.13
N THR A 286 -1.24 25.68 14.99
CA THR A 286 -2.01 25.67 16.25
C THR A 286 -3.47 25.98 15.97
N LYS A 287 -4.30 24.93 15.92
CA LYS A 287 -5.74 25.02 15.64
C LYS A 287 -6.53 23.91 16.34
N PHE A 288 -7.85 23.97 16.20
CA PHE A 288 -8.73 22.83 16.49
C PHE A 288 -8.68 21.83 15.34
N ALA A 289 -8.99 20.57 15.65
CA ALA A 289 -9.09 19.51 14.65
C ALA A 289 -10.13 19.88 13.58
N ASP A 290 -9.79 19.60 12.32
CA ASP A 290 -10.70 19.78 11.19
C ASP A 290 -11.75 18.65 11.18
N VAL A 291 -11.35 17.44 11.58
CA VAL A 291 -12.25 16.30 11.77
C VAL A 291 -12.06 15.70 13.17
N GLU A 292 -13.19 15.45 13.83
CA GLU A 292 -13.30 14.63 15.04
C GLU A 292 -14.16 13.41 14.71
N SER A 293 -13.58 12.23 14.85
CA SER A 293 -14.22 10.96 14.52
C SER A 293 -13.93 9.91 15.60
N PHE A 294 -14.45 8.69 15.43
CA PHE A 294 -14.11 7.57 16.28
C PHE A 294 -13.99 6.30 15.43
N TYR A 295 -12.99 5.47 15.75
CA TYR A 295 -12.81 4.19 15.10
C TYR A 295 -12.19 3.19 16.09
N GLY A 296 -12.78 2.00 16.18
CA GLY A 296 -12.40 0.99 17.17
C GLY A 296 -13.03 1.18 18.56
N VAL A 297 -12.50 0.44 19.53
CA VAL A 297 -12.92 0.43 20.94
C VAL A 297 -11.71 0.53 21.88
N SER A 298 -11.96 0.70 23.18
CA SER A 298 -10.90 0.75 24.20
C SER A 298 -10.00 -0.49 24.14
N GLY A 299 -8.69 -0.26 24.03
CA GLY A 299 -7.67 -1.32 23.96
C GLY A 299 -7.23 -1.69 22.55
N ASP A 300 -7.93 -1.17 21.53
CA ASP A 300 -7.44 -1.23 20.15
C ASP A 300 -6.21 -0.30 20.00
N ARG A 301 -5.31 -0.66 19.08
CA ARG A 301 -4.14 0.13 18.68
C ARG A 301 -4.42 0.74 17.32
N PHE A 302 -4.22 2.04 17.18
CA PHE A 302 -4.52 2.76 15.96
C PHE A 302 -3.40 2.57 14.93
N VAL A 303 -3.76 2.53 13.65
CA VAL A 303 -2.86 2.53 12.50
C VAL A 303 -3.51 3.34 11.39
N VAL A 304 -2.72 3.94 10.53
CA VAL A 304 -3.16 4.75 9.38
C VAL A 304 -2.53 4.17 8.13
N GLY A 305 -3.21 4.33 7.00
CA GLY A 305 -2.68 4.06 5.68
C GLY A 305 -3.73 4.25 4.61
N ASP A 306 -3.28 4.47 3.38
CA ASP A 306 -4.10 4.37 2.17
C ASP A 306 -4.36 2.89 1.87
N TRP A 307 -5.45 2.32 2.39
CA TRP A 307 -5.71 0.88 2.28
C TRP A 307 -6.14 0.44 0.87
N ASP A 308 -6.69 1.36 0.07
CA ASP A 308 -7.23 1.09 -1.27
C ASP A 308 -6.57 1.86 -2.41
N GLY A 309 -5.37 2.39 -2.17
CA GLY A 309 -4.50 2.94 -3.21
C GLY A 309 -5.11 4.13 -3.94
N ASP A 310 -5.98 4.90 -3.29
CA ASP A 310 -6.63 6.06 -3.90
C ASP A 310 -5.91 7.39 -3.61
N GLY A 311 -4.88 7.34 -2.76
CA GLY A 311 -4.05 8.48 -2.35
C GLY A 311 -4.50 9.12 -1.04
N ASP A 312 -5.65 8.74 -0.47
CA ASP A 312 -6.13 9.29 0.79
C ASP A 312 -5.81 8.32 1.95
N ASP A 313 -5.14 8.81 2.99
CA ASP A 313 -4.91 8.05 4.21
C ASP A 313 -6.15 7.92 5.07
N THR A 314 -6.39 6.70 5.52
CA THR A 314 -7.61 6.36 6.27
C THR A 314 -7.35 5.47 7.46
N PHE A 315 -8.40 5.20 8.25
CA PHE A 315 -8.23 4.68 9.60
C PHE A 315 -8.20 3.16 9.64
N GLY A 316 -7.24 2.63 10.39
CA GLY A 316 -7.17 1.24 10.79
C GLY A 316 -7.07 1.09 12.30
N ILE A 317 -7.48 -0.08 12.80
CA ILE A 317 -7.13 -0.51 14.15
C ILE A 317 -6.64 -1.94 14.13
N PHE A 318 -5.71 -2.23 15.04
CA PHE A 318 -5.38 -3.57 15.48
C PHE A 318 -6.05 -3.85 16.81
N ARG A 319 -6.75 -4.98 16.91
CA ARG A 319 -7.37 -5.44 18.16
C ARG A 319 -6.54 -6.57 18.78
N PRO A 320 -5.76 -6.31 19.85
CA PRO A 320 -4.91 -7.32 20.46
C PRO A 320 -5.64 -8.54 21.01
N SER A 321 -6.88 -8.36 21.48
CA SER A 321 -7.68 -9.47 22.04
C SER A 321 -8.13 -10.50 20.99
N GLU A 322 -8.14 -10.11 19.72
CA GLU A 322 -8.58 -10.95 18.60
C GLU A 322 -7.42 -11.25 17.63
N SER A 323 -6.29 -10.54 17.71
CA SER A 323 -5.20 -10.58 16.73
C SER A 323 -5.67 -10.25 15.31
N MET A 324 -6.61 -9.30 15.22
CA MET A 324 -7.24 -8.88 13.98
C MET A 324 -6.97 -7.40 13.72
N PHE A 325 -6.68 -7.05 12.47
CA PHE A 325 -6.82 -5.67 11.99
C PHE A 325 -8.19 -5.47 11.36
N TYR A 326 -8.66 -4.23 11.45
CA TYR A 326 -9.90 -3.72 10.87
C TYR A 326 -9.54 -2.40 10.18
N LEU A 327 -9.58 -2.39 8.86
CA LEU A 327 -9.17 -1.25 8.03
C LEU A 327 -10.40 -0.68 7.31
N ALA A 328 -10.55 0.65 7.34
CA ALA A 328 -11.63 1.35 6.67
C ALA A 328 -11.08 2.35 5.68
N ASN A 329 -11.60 2.31 4.45
CA ASN A 329 -11.19 3.16 3.34
C ASN A 329 -11.86 4.55 3.35
N GLU A 330 -12.61 4.88 4.39
CA GLU A 330 -13.27 6.18 4.50
C GLU A 330 -13.27 6.64 5.95
N ILE A 331 -12.87 7.90 6.16
CA ILE A 331 -12.90 8.55 7.46
C ILE A 331 -14.36 8.67 7.96
N GLY A 332 -14.61 8.16 9.17
CA GLY A 332 -15.94 8.17 9.79
C GLY A 332 -16.79 6.93 9.50
N GLN A 333 -16.27 5.97 8.72
CA GLN A 333 -16.92 4.67 8.58
C GLN A 333 -16.85 3.87 9.89
N LEU A 334 -17.91 3.14 10.23
CA LEU A 334 -17.98 2.35 11.48
C LEU A 334 -17.70 0.85 11.30
N VAL A 335 -17.67 0.40 10.05
CA VAL A 335 -17.43 -0.99 9.67
C VAL A 335 -16.12 -1.02 8.89
N ALA A 336 -15.35 -2.08 9.00
CA ALA A 336 -14.13 -2.23 8.22
C ALA A 336 -14.45 -2.73 6.79
N ASN A 337 -13.73 -2.20 5.80
CA ASN A 337 -13.69 -2.75 4.45
C ASN A 337 -12.87 -4.04 4.44
N GLN A 338 -11.74 -4.04 5.15
CA GLN A 338 -10.84 -5.18 5.25
C GLN A 338 -10.68 -5.63 6.70
N VAL A 339 -10.73 -6.95 6.89
CA VAL A 339 -10.49 -7.60 8.19
C VAL A 339 -9.51 -8.74 7.97
N LEU A 340 -8.41 -8.72 8.72
CA LEU A 340 -7.27 -9.61 8.48
C LEU A 340 -6.67 -10.10 9.81
N GLU A 341 -6.34 -11.39 9.87
CA GLU A 341 -5.66 -12.00 11.01
C GLU A 341 -4.15 -11.90 10.81
N PHE A 342 -3.50 -11.10 11.64
CA PHE A 342 -2.06 -10.84 11.52
C PHE A 342 -1.47 -10.30 12.82
N GLY A 343 -0.29 -10.80 13.19
CA GLY A 343 0.42 -10.40 14.40
C GLY A 343 -0.07 -11.08 15.68
N SER A 344 0.40 -10.53 16.80
CA SER A 344 0.09 -11.03 18.14
C SER A 344 -0.29 -9.88 19.08
N ALA A 345 -0.90 -10.19 20.22
CA ALA A 345 -1.38 -9.20 21.19
C ALA A 345 -0.30 -8.20 21.70
N THR A 346 0.98 -8.55 21.66
CA THR A 346 2.08 -7.68 22.12
C THR A 346 2.70 -6.82 21.03
N SER A 347 2.37 -7.07 19.77
CA SER A 347 3.02 -6.44 18.61
C SER A 347 2.55 -5.00 18.39
N MET A 348 3.46 -4.09 18.11
CA MET A 348 3.13 -2.70 17.74
C MET A 348 2.80 -2.67 16.24
N PRO A 349 1.56 -2.28 15.86
CA PRO A 349 1.19 -2.19 14.45
C PRO A 349 1.85 -0.97 13.80
N VAL A 350 2.25 -1.12 12.55
CA VAL A 350 2.64 -0.05 11.62
C VAL A 350 2.03 -0.35 10.25
N ALA A 351 2.10 0.58 9.32
CA ALA A 351 1.65 0.40 7.95
C ALA A 351 2.65 1.01 6.96
N GLY A 352 2.39 0.82 5.67
CA GLY A 352 3.20 1.37 4.59
C GLY A 352 3.24 0.46 3.35
N THR A 353 3.92 0.95 2.33
CA THR A 353 4.26 0.29 1.08
C THR A 353 5.64 -0.36 1.19
N PHE A 354 5.73 -1.70 1.08
CA PHE A 354 6.96 -2.41 1.45
C PHE A 354 7.83 -2.93 0.30
N GLU A 355 7.38 -2.85 -0.96
CA GLU A 355 8.03 -3.47 -2.15
C GLU A 355 7.86 -2.71 -3.46
#